data_AF-A0A524FNW4-F1
#
_entry.id   AF-A0A524FNW4-F1
#
_cell.length_a   1.000
_cell.length_b   1.000
_cell.length_c   1.000
_cell.angle_alpha   90.00
_cell.angle_beta   90.00
_cell.angle_gamma   90.00
#
_symmetry.space_group_name_H-M   'P 1'
#
loop_
_entity.id
_entity.type
_entity.pdbx_description
1 polymer ?
#
loop_
_entity_poly.entity_id
_entity_poly.type
_entity_poly.pdbx_seq_one_letter_code
_entity_poly.pdbx_strand_id
1 'polypeptide(L)'
;MLWLRSMPTRVQTGSTFTYPQRKISWMGWNLLGDSMIKTKERTKMKKTKIKIDYTRCGDKGGIDPRECTLCLKVCDPCVFLMHNVLGVEEEDPKDPQVWRITPVWPSVCMRCMNCVEACPEKAITVKW
;
A
#
# COMPACT_ATOMS: atom_id res chain seq x y z
N MET A 1 -30.84 -13.96 48.06
CA MET A 1 -30.94 -12.87 47.05
C MET A 1 -30.42 -13.40 45.73
N LEU A 2 -31.35 -13.76 44.86
CA LEU A 2 -31.12 -14.17 43.47
C LEU A 2 -30.63 -12.97 42.65
N TRP A 3 -29.71 -13.19 41.70
CA TRP A 3 -29.64 -12.61 40.35
C TRP A 3 -28.26 -12.94 39.74
N LEU A 4 -28.02 -14.23 39.43
CA LEU A 4 -27.05 -14.64 38.42
C LEU A 4 -27.76 -14.55 37.05
N ARG A 5 -27.51 -13.48 36.29
CA ARG A 5 -27.94 -13.41 34.89
C ARG A 5 -26.91 -14.08 34.00
N SER A 6 -27.27 -15.29 33.60
CA SER A 6 -26.71 -16.09 32.52
C SER A 6 -26.66 -15.29 31.21
N MET A 7 -25.49 -15.25 30.56
CA MET A 7 -25.32 -14.77 29.20
C MET A 7 -25.61 -15.91 28.20
N PRO A 8 -26.46 -15.71 27.18
CA PRO A 8 -26.58 -16.66 26.09
C PRO A 8 -25.43 -16.49 25.08
N THR A 9 -24.62 -17.53 24.92
CA THR A 9 -23.65 -17.69 23.84
C THR A 9 -24.39 -17.97 22.53
N ARG A 10 -24.59 -16.95 21.70
CA ARG A 10 -25.16 -17.10 20.36
C ARG A 10 -24.06 -17.43 19.35
N VAL A 11 -23.84 -18.73 19.15
CA VAL A 11 -23.16 -19.29 17.98
C VAL A 11 -23.93 -18.84 16.73
N GLN A 12 -23.32 -18.03 15.86
CA GLN A 12 -23.87 -17.71 14.55
C GLN A 12 -23.32 -18.70 13.52
N THR A 13 -24.13 -19.71 13.24
CA THR A 13 -23.97 -20.65 12.13
C THR A 13 -24.16 -19.93 10.80
N GLY A 14 -23.35 -20.29 9.80
CA GLY A 14 -23.25 -19.66 8.50
C GLY A 14 -24.56 -19.42 7.76
N SER A 15 -24.70 -18.21 7.21
CA SER A 15 -25.72 -17.87 6.24
C SER A 15 -25.28 -18.35 4.85
N THR A 16 -25.87 -19.44 4.39
CA THR A 16 -25.82 -19.84 2.98
C THR A 16 -26.59 -18.81 2.16
N PHE A 17 -25.87 -17.89 1.51
CA PHE A 17 -26.43 -16.90 0.60
C PHE A 17 -26.78 -17.59 -0.73
N THR A 18 -27.99 -18.12 -0.83
CA THR A 18 -28.50 -18.70 -2.09
C THR A 18 -28.89 -17.56 -3.03
N TYR A 19 -28.07 -17.33 -4.06
CA TYR A 19 -28.41 -16.43 -5.17
C TYR A 19 -29.59 -17.00 -5.97
N PRO A 20 -30.66 -16.23 -6.23
CA PRO A 20 -31.74 -16.67 -7.11
C PRO A 20 -31.24 -16.69 -8.57
N GLN A 21 -31.13 -17.89 -9.13
CA GLN A 21 -30.89 -18.14 -10.54
C GLN A 21 -32.12 -17.71 -11.36
N ARG A 22 -32.14 -16.45 -11.82
CA ARG A 22 -33.12 -16.03 -12.85
C ARG A 22 -32.66 -16.56 -14.21
N LYS A 23 -33.42 -17.53 -14.72
CA LYS A 23 -33.37 -18.03 -16.10
C LYS A 23 -33.38 -16.86 -17.08
N ILE A 24 -32.31 -16.68 -17.84
CA ILE A 24 -32.31 -15.83 -19.03
C ILE A 24 -32.50 -16.77 -20.22
N SER A 25 -33.67 -16.65 -20.84
CA SER A 25 -34.06 -17.33 -22.07
C SER A 25 -33.14 -16.93 -23.22
N TRP A 26 -32.45 -17.91 -23.81
CA TRP A 26 -31.61 -17.76 -24.99
C TRP A 26 -32.48 -17.79 -26.25
N MET A 27 -33.07 -16.66 -26.65
CA MET A 27 -33.62 -16.47 -28.00
C MET A 27 -33.43 -15.01 -28.42
N GLY A 28 -32.65 -14.79 -29.48
CA GLY A 28 -32.53 -13.47 -30.12
C GLY A 28 -31.12 -12.86 -30.13
N TRP A 29 -30.09 -13.61 -30.50
CA TRP A 29 -28.84 -13.02 -30.99
C TRP A 29 -29.00 -12.76 -32.48
N ASN A 30 -29.58 -11.62 -32.85
CA ASN A 30 -29.41 -11.05 -34.17
C ASN A 30 -29.84 -9.58 -34.16
N LEU A 31 -28.89 -8.75 -34.59
CA LEU A 31 -29.06 -7.41 -35.16
C LEU A 31 -29.23 -6.25 -34.16
N LEU A 32 -28.21 -5.37 -34.23
CA LEU A 32 -28.12 -3.96 -33.84
C LEU A 32 -27.35 -3.67 -32.55
N GLY A 33 -26.08 -3.25 -32.73
CA GLY A 33 -25.45 -2.33 -31.78
C GLY A 33 -23.99 -2.59 -31.43
N ASP A 34 -23.09 -2.70 -32.41
CA ASP A 34 -21.66 -2.41 -32.24
C ASP A 34 -21.43 -0.91 -31.96
N SER A 35 -22.15 -0.32 -31.00
CA SER A 35 -21.98 1.07 -30.58
C SER A 35 -21.11 1.13 -29.33
N MET A 36 -19.80 1.23 -29.60
CA MET A 36 -18.90 2.12 -28.86
C MET A 36 -18.94 2.00 -27.33
N ILE A 37 -18.26 1.00 -26.78
CA ILE A 37 -17.54 1.22 -25.52
C ILE A 37 -16.37 2.15 -25.88
N LYS A 38 -16.66 3.46 -25.93
CA LYS A 38 -15.66 4.51 -26.07
C LYS A 38 -14.79 4.45 -24.82
N THR A 39 -13.71 3.68 -24.86
CA THR A 39 -12.67 3.68 -23.84
C THR A 39 -12.12 5.10 -23.77
N LYS A 40 -12.69 5.86 -22.84
CA LYS A 40 -12.33 7.24 -22.52
C LYS A 40 -10.82 7.27 -22.29
N GLU A 41 -10.12 7.88 -23.22
CA GLU A 41 -8.69 8.07 -23.21
C GLU A 41 -8.32 8.79 -21.91
N ARG A 42 -7.79 8.03 -20.95
CA ARG A 42 -7.47 8.53 -19.62
C ARG A 42 -6.20 9.37 -19.76
N THR A 43 -6.35 10.69 -19.74
CA THR A 43 -5.25 11.65 -19.83
C THR A 43 -4.14 11.20 -18.88
N LYS A 44 -2.98 10.86 -19.46
CA LYS A 44 -1.89 10.16 -18.77
C LYS A 44 -1.21 11.13 -17.80
N MET A 45 -1.79 11.31 -16.61
CA MET A 45 -1.16 12.04 -15.51
C MET A 45 0.26 11.48 -15.32
N LYS A 46 1.26 12.36 -15.38
CA LYS A 46 2.66 11.93 -15.20
C LYS A 46 2.80 11.30 -13.82
N LYS A 47 3.37 10.09 -13.78
CA LYS A 47 3.56 9.33 -12.55
C LYS A 47 4.65 10.01 -11.72
N THR A 48 4.35 10.28 -10.46
CA THR A 48 5.34 10.73 -9.50
C THR A 48 6.42 9.65 -9.33
N LYS A 49 7.68 10.06 -9.42
CA LYS A 49 8.88 9.24 -9.25
C LYS A 49 9.62 9.72 -8.02
N ILE A 50 9.73 8.86 -7.03
CA ILE A 50 10.51 9.11 -5.81
C ILE A 50 11.76 8.24 -5.88
N LYS A 51 12.93 8.85 -5.72
CA LYS A 51 14.22 8.17 -5.63
C LYS A 51 14.79 8.38 -4.24
N ILE A 52 15.36 7.33 -3.68
CA ILE A 52 16.05 7.36 -2.39
C ILE A 52 17.49 6.91 -2.64
N ASP A 53 18.45 7.70 -2.17
CA ASP A 53 19.87 7.39 -2.23
C ASP A 53 20.25 6.47 -1.06
N TYR A 54 20.28 5.16 -1.33
CA TYR A 54 20.59 4.13 -0.33
C TYR A 54 22.03 4.15 0.19
N THR A 55 22.91 4.92 -0.47
CA THR A 55 24.27 5.19 0.01
C THR A 55 24.29 6.16 1.18
N ARG A 56 23.24 6.96 1.36
CA ARG A 56 23.12 7.95 2.46
C ARG A 56 22.14 7.49 3.53
N CYS A 57 21.05 6.84 3.13
CA CYS A 57 20.01 6.36 4.03
C CYS A 57 19.78 4.86 3.82
N GLY A 58 20.16 4.04 4.81
CA GLY A 58 20.04 2.57 4.76
C GLY A 58 21.39 1.85 4.85
N ASP A 59 21.47 0.70 4.18
CA ASP A 59 22.45 -0.39 4.37
C ASP A 59 23.92 -0.02 4.58
N LYS A 60 24.38 1.09 3.99
CA LYS A 60 25.77 1.57 4.07
C LYS A 60 25.85 3.09 4.34
N GLY A 61 24.72 3.69 4.68
CA GLY A 61 24.59 5.11 4.95
C GLY A 61 24.98 5.46 6.38
N GLY A 62 25.20 6.75 6.64
CA GLY A 62 25.58 7.23 7.98
C GLY A 62 24.43 7.23 9.00
N ILE A 63 23.19 7.00 8.57
CA ILE A 63 22.00 7.01 9.42
C ILE A 63 21.19 5.73 9.25
N ASP A 64 20.94 5.08 10.39
CA ASP A 64 20.07 3.92 10.48
C ASP A 64 18.59 4.30 10.33
N PRO A 65 17.88 3.71 9.35
CA PRO A 65 16.47 4.02 9.12
C PRO A 65 15.56 3.70 10.31
N ARG A 66 15.94 2.71 11.13
CA ARG A 66 15.23 2.30 12.35
C ARG A 66 15.18 3.42 13.38
N GLU A 67 16.26 4.18 13.51
CA GLU A 67 16.35 5.27 14.49
C GLU A 67 15.73 6.55 13.94
N CYS A 68 16.03 6.88 12.68
CA CYS A 68 15.59 8.13 12.07
C CYS A 68 14.06 8.19 11.90
N THR A 69 13.48 7.28 11.09
CA THR A 69 12.04 7.20 10.77
C THR A 69 11.32 8.51 10.40
N LEU A 70 12.04 9.62 10.17
CA LEU A 70 11.47 10.96 10.00
C LEU A 70 10.56 11.02 8.77
N CYS A 71 11.02 10.46 7.64
CA CYS A 71 10.23 10.43 6.41
C CYS A 71 8.94 9.59 6.52
N LEU A 72 8.89 8.59 7.41
CA LEU A 72 7.66 7.87 7.73
C LEU A 72 6.71 8.72 8.58
N LYS A 73 7.26 9.47 9.56
CA LYS A 73 6.47 10.30 10.48
C LYS A 73 5.85 11.53 9.81
N VAL A 74 6.57 12.19 8.89
CA VAL A 74 6.11 13.43 8.23
C VAL A 74 5.22 13.20 7.01
N CYS A 75 5.10 11.95 6.55
CA CYS A 75 4.35 11.62 5.34
C CYS A 75 2.93 11.15 5.72
N ASP A 76 1.98 12.08 5.72
CA ASP A 76 0.55 11.78 5.98
C ASP A 76 -0.02 10.63 5.11
N PRO A 77 0.26 10.56 3.79
CA PRO A 77 -0.26 9.47 2.96
C PRO A 77 0.52 8.14 3.13
N CYS A 78 1.49 8.07 4.04
CA CYS A 78 2.32 6.89 4.32
C CYS A 78 2.90 6.24 3.05
N VAL A 79 3.51 7.05 2.17
CA VAL A 79 4.04 6.59 0.87
C VAL A 79 5.24 5.63 1.02
N PHE A 80 5.92 5.69 2.16
CA PHE A 80 7.14 4.96 2.46
C PHE A 80 6.86 3.72 3.32
N LEU A 81 7.58 2.64 3.02
CA LEU A 81 7.62 1.43 3.83
C LEU A 81 9.05 1.18 4.28
N MET A 82 9.23 0.95 5.58
CA MET A 82 10.49 0.47 6.15
C MET A 82 10.48 -1.06 6.13
N HIS A 83 11.51 -1.68 5.55
CA HIS A 83 11.65 -3.13 5.48
C HIS A 83 13.11 -3.54 5.52
N ASN A 84 13.37 -4.79 5.89
CA ASN A 84 14.70 -5.39 5.80
C ASN A 84 15.11 -5.61 4.35
N VAL A 85 16.41 -5.63 4.08
CA VAL A 85 16.91 -5.87 2.72
C VAL A 85 16.69 -7.32 2.34
N LEU A 86 16.07 -7.54 1.17
CA LEU A 86 15.88 -8.89 0.65
C LEU A 86 17.18 -9.41 0.02
N GLY A 87 17.56 -10.64 0.36
CA GLY A 87 18.71 -11.32 -0.24
C GLY A 87 20.08 -10.97 0.36
N VAL A 88 20.11 -10.33 1.53
CA VAL A 88 21.33 -10.23 2.35
C VAL A 88 21.42 -11.47 3.23
N GLU A 89 22.55 -12.18 3.18
CA GLU A 89 22.85 -13.24 4.14
C GLU A 89 23.23 -12.58 5.47
N GLU A 90 22.36 -12.71 6.46
CA GLU A 90 22.57 -12.25 7.83
C GLU A 90 22.71 -13.47 8.75
N GLU A 91 23.46 -13.31 9.85
CA GLU A 91 23.71 -14.40 10.81
C GLU A 91 22.43 -14.89 11.50
N ASP A 92 21.50 -13.98 11.81
CA ASP A 92 20.18 -14.30 12.37
C ASP A 92 19.05 -13.79 11.46
N PRO A 93 18.33 -14.67 10.75
CA PRO A 93 17.18 -14.29 9.93
C PRO A 93 16.02 -13.65 10.70
N LYS A 94 15.96 -13.80 12.03
CA LYS A 94 14.87 -13.27 12.86
C LYS A 94 15.12 -11.84 13.32
N ASP A 95 16.37 -11.42 13.41
CA ASP A 95 16.74 -10.03 13.73
C ASP A 95 17.63 -9.43 12.63
N PRO A 96 17.00 -8.99 11.52
CA PRO A 96 17.74 -8.35 10.47
C PRO A 96 18.37 -7.06 10.97
N GLN A 97 19.65 -6.86 10.68
CA GLN A 97 20.39 -5.66 11.05
C GLN A 97 20.32 -4.61 9.93
N VAL A 98 20.13 -5.05 8.69
CA VAL A 98 20.12 -4.16 7.53
C VAL A 98 18.68 -3.75 7.17
N TRP A 99 18.39 -2.47 7.35
CA TRP A 99 17.08 -1.88 7.07
C TRP A 99 17.14 -0.81 5.99
N ARG A 100 16.05 -0.70 5.23
CA ARG A 100 15.89 0.34 4.22
C ARG A 100 14.47 0.86 4.14
N ILE A 101 14.34 2.03 3.54
CA ILE A 101 13.06 2.69 3.30
C ILE A 101 12.81 2.70 1.80
N THR A 102 11.64 2.22 1.37
CA THR A 102 11.26 2.14 -0.04
C THR A 102 9.95 2.89 -0.27
N PRO A 103 9.83 3.72 -1.32
CA PRO A 103 8.56 4.34 -1.68
C PRO A 103 7.66 3.32 -2.39
N VAL A 104 6.67 2.77 -1.67
CA VAL A 104 5.77 1.71 -2.18
C VAL A 104 4.57 2.30 -2.93
N TRP A 105 4.07 3.46 -2.48
CA TRP A 105 2.87 4.08 -3.04
C TRP A 105 3.12 5.49 -3.61
N PRO A 106 4.07 5.68 -4.55
CA PRO A 106 4.37 7.00 -5.10
C PRO A 106 3.16 7.62 -5.85
N SER A 107 2.16 6.82 -6.23
CA SER A 107 0.91 7.30 -6.82
C SER A 107 0.01 8.06 -5.86
N VAL A 108 0.15 7.85 -4.55
CA VAL A 108 -0.66 8.51 -3.50
C VAL A 108 0.02 9.81 -3.01
N CYS A 109 1.27 10.04 -3.42
CA CYS A 109 2.03 11.20 -3.00
C CYS A 109 1.36 12.52 -3.41
N MET A 110 1.06 13.36 -2.41
CA MET A 110 0.45 14.69 -2.60
C MET A 110 1.46 15.79 -2.98
N ARG A 111 2.76 15.45 -3.08
CA ARG A 111 3.86 16.38 -3.45
C ARG A 111 4.04 17.54 -2.47
N CYS A 112 3.80 17.31 -1.19
CA CYS A 112 4.04 18.30 -0.12
C CYS A 112 5.52 18.61 0.14
N MET A 113 6.45 17.76 -0.34
CA MET A 113 7.91 17.89 -0.15
C MET A 113 8.42 17.82 1.30
N ASN A 114 7.54 17.70 2.30
CA ASN A 114 7.90 17.53 3.72
C ASN A 114 8.96 16.44 3.98
N CYS A 115 8.89 15.32 3.25
CA CYS A 115 9.85 14.22 3.39
C CYS A 115 11.27 14.60 2.94
N VAL A 116 11.42 15.51 1.98
CA VAL A 116 12.72 15.98 1.50
C VAL A 116 13.31 16.99 2.49
N GLU A 117 12.48 17.87 3.03
CA GLU A 117 12.90 18.92 3.98
C GLU A 117 13.28 18.34 5.35
N ALA A 118 12.52 17.36 5.83
CA ALA A 118 12.79 16.71 7.12
C ALA A 118 13.97 15.75 7.10
N CYS A 119 14.50 15.38 5.92
CA CYS A 119 15.57 14.40 5.82
C CYS A 119 16.93 15.04 6.17
N PRO A 120 17.63 14.56 7.23
CA PRO A 120 18.91 15.13 7.65
C PRO A 120 19.99 14.99 6.56
N GLU A 121 20.01 13.85 5.87
CA GLU A 121 20.97 13.52 4.80
C GLU A 121 20.53 13.98 3.40
N LYS A 122 19.32 14.56 3.29
CA LYS A 122 18.69 14.93 2.01
C LYS A 122 18.76 13.81 0.96
N ALA A 123 18.52 12.57 1.38
CA ALA A 123 18.63 11.37 0.55
C ALA A 123 17.41 11.14 -0.37
N ILE A 124 16.34 11.94 -0.23
CA ILE A 124 15.07 11.73 -0.94
C ILE A 124 14.94 12.77 -2.06
N THR A 125 14.65 12.30 -3.28
CA THR A 125 14.37 13.16 -4.44
C THR A 125 13.00 12.82 -5.04
N VAL A 126 12.16 13.82 -5.26
CA VAL A 126 10.82 13.67 -5.87
C VAL A 126 10.79 14.35 -7.24
N LYS A 127 10.29 13.66 -8.28
CA LYS A 127 10.13 14.15 -9.67
C LYS A 127 8.73 13.80 -10.21
N TRP A 128 8.18 14.58 -11.14
CA TRP A 128 6.87 14.34 -11.78
C TRP A 128 6.83 14.84 -13.22
#